data_AF-A0A9E3N532-F1
#
_entry.id   AF-A0A9E3N532-F1
#
_cell.length_a   1.000
_cell.length_b   1.000
_cell.length_c   1.000
_cell.angle_alpha   90.00
_cell.angle_beta   90.00
_cell.angle_gamma   90.00
#
_symmetry.space_group_name_H-M   'P 1'
#
loop_
_entity.id
_entity.type
_entity.pdbx_description
1 polymer ?
#
loop_
_entity_poly.entity_id
_entity_poly.type
_entity_poly.pdbx_seq_one_letter_code
_entity_poly.pdbx_strand_id
1 'polypeptide(L)' 'LDATPQLDLFAPAPCDETPADADVAAAAAPVALAQETSPALALLDAIDPDALSPREALERLYELKRLASA' A
#
# COMPACT_ATOMS: atom_id res chain seq x y z
N LEU A 1 -12.39 -13.30 -41.39
CA LEU A 1 -11.91 -13.31 -39.99
C LEU A 1 -11.17 -12.00 -39.78
N ASP A 2 -11.89 -10.98 -39.32
CA ASP A 2 -11.25 -9.72 -38.91
C ASP A 2 -10.67 -9.92 -37.51
N ALA A 3 -9.34 -9.94 -37.42
CA ALA A 3 -8.63 -10.04 -36.17
C ALA A 3 -8.66 -8.68 -35.47
N THR A 4 -9.36 -8.59 -34.34
CA THR A 4 -9.27 -7.43 -33.45
C THR A 4 -7.83 -7.34 -32.91
N PRO A 5 -7.14 -6.20 -33.00
CA PRO A 5 -5.79 -6.08 -32.47
C PRO A 5 -5.83 -6.26 -30.94
N GLN A 6 -5.10 -7.26 -30.44
CA GLN A 6 -4.98 -7.51 -28.99
C GLN A 6 -4.20 -6.36 -28.36
N LEU A 7 -4.78 -5.71 -27.36
CA LEU A 7 -4.12 -4.67 -26.58
C LEU A 7 -3.06 -5.34 -25.68
N ASP A 8 -1.79 -4.99 -25.88
CA ASP A 8 -0.69 -5.47 -25.04
C ASP A 8 -0.64 -4.67 -23.72
N LEU A 9 -1.08 -5.31 -22.64
CA LEU A 9 -1.16 -4.72 -21.28
C LEU A 9 0.20 -4.62 -20.59
N PHE A 10 1.24 -5.24 -21.13
CA PHE A 10 2.59 -5.23 -20.56
C PHE A 10 3.54 -4.28 -21.29
N ALA A 11 3.04 -3.57 -22.31
CA ALA A 11 3.80 -2.51 -22.95
C ALA A 11 4.13 -1.42 -21.91
N PRO A 12 5.41 -1.10 -21.68
CA PRO A 12 5.76 0.00 -20.79
C PRO A 12 5.16 1.29 -21.36
N ALA A 13 4.47 2.06 -20.51
CA ALA A 13 4.08 3.41 -20.86
C ALA A 13 5.35 4.19 -21.24
N PRO A 14 5.29 5.13 -22.21
CA PRO A 14 6.43 5.98 -22.48
C PRO A 14 6.84 6.66 -21.18
N CYS A 15 8.06 6.38 -20.73
CA CYS A 15 8.67 7.04 -19.59
C CYS A 15 8.75 8.52 -19.93
N ASP A 16 7.87 9.33 -19.34
CA ASP A 16 8.04 10.78 -19.31
C ASP A 16 9.28 11.03 -18.45
N GLU A 17 10.42 11.19 -19.12
CA GLU A 17 11.68 11.63 -18.51
C GLU A 17 11.51 13.08 -18.06
N THR A 18 10.99 13.29 -16.85
CA THR A 18 11.34 14.49 -16.06
C THR A 18 12.63 14.19 -15.29
N PRO A 19 13.79 14.72 -15.69
CA PRO A 19 15.00 14.55 -14.92
C PRO A 19 15.03 15.55 -13.75
N ALA A 20 15.55 15.04 -12.64
CA ALA A 20 16.27 15.72 -11.58
C ALA A 20 15.49 16.37 -10.41
N ASP A 21 15.93 15.90 -9.24
CA ASP A 21 15.87 16.50 -7.91
C ASP A 21 14.60 16.36 -7.07
N ALA A 22 14.56 15.17 -6.46
CA ALA A 22 13.93 14.91 -5.19
C ALA A 22 14.55 15.78 -4.08
N ASP A 23 13.97 16.95 -3.81
CA ASP A 23 14.04 17.54 -2.48
C ASP A 23 12.83 18.46 -2.22
N VAL A 24 11.69 17.83 -1.95
CA VAL A 24 10.55 18.53 -1.33
C VAL A 24 10.06 17.70 -0.14
N ALA A 25 10.98 17.34 0.77
CA ALA A 25 10.60 16.94 2.11
C ALA A 25 10.26 18.20 2.93
N ALA A 26 9.14 18.84 2.57
CA ALA A 26 8.47 19.77 3.47
C ALA A 26 8.08 18.95 4.71
N ALA A 27 8.90 19.05 5.76
CA ALA A 27 8.63 18.46 7.06
C ALA A 27 7.35 19.08 7.64
N ALA A 28 6.22 18.48 7.28
CA ALA A 28 4.95 18.73 7.95
C ALA A 28 5.09 18.21 9.38
N ALA A 29 5.14 19.13 10.33
CA ALA A 29 5.09 18.80 11.76
C ALA A 29 3.86 17.93 12.02
N PRO A 30 3.97 16.81 12.77
CA PRO A 30 2.84 15.96 13.03
C PRO A 30 1.86 16.74 13.91
N VAL A 31 0.74 17.12 13.31
CA VAL A 31 -0.47 17.46 14.06
C VAL A 31 -0.85 16.17 14.77
N ALA A 32 -0.51 16.08 16.05
CA ALA A 32 -0.93 15.00 16.92
C ALA A 32 -2.44 15.10 17.11
N LEU A 33 -3.18 14.67 16.10
CA LEU A 33 -4.54 14.21 16.27
C LEU A 33 -4.41 13.04 17.24
N ALA A 34 -4.84 13.23 18.48
CA ALA A 34 -5.10 12.15 19.42
C ALA A 34 -6.21 11.29 18.80
N GLN A 35 -5.83 10.47 17.82
CA GLN A 35 -6.68 9.41 17.33
C GLN A 35 -6.68 8.40 18.46
N GLU A 36 -7.86 8.16 19.04
CA GLU A 36 -8.11 6.97 19.83
C GLU A 36 -7.53 5.80 19.02
N THR A 37 -6.41 5.24 19.50
CA THR A 37 -5.61 4.31 18.68
C THR A 37 -6.48 3.12 18.35
N SER A 38 -6.99 3.08 17.12
CA SER A 38 -7.84 1.98 16.67
C SER A 38 -7.08 0.67 16.90
N PRO A 39 -7.72 -0.37 17.44
CA PRO A 39 -7.06 -1.66 17.65
C PRO A 39 -6.52 -2.24 16.33
N ALA A 40 -7.09 -1.86 15.19
CA ALA A 40 -6.58 -2.23 13.88
C ALA A 40 -5.22 -1.56 13.55
N LEU A 41 -5.01 -0.30 13.96
CA LEU A 41 -3.74 0.40 13.76
C LEU A 41 -2.63 -0.20 14.63
N ALA A 42 -2.92 -0.53 15.89
CA ALA A 42 -1.96 -1.17 16.77
C ALA A 42 -1.52 -2.55 16.23
N LEU A 43 -2.44 -3.31 15.62
CA LEU A 43 -2.10 -4.59 14.99
C LEU A 43 -1.29 -4.39 13.71
N LEU A 44 -1.57 -3.34 12.93
CA LEU A 44 -0.81 -3.01 11.72
C LEU A 44 0.66 -2.66 12.05
N ASP A 45 0.89 -1.88 13.11
CA ASP A 45 2.25 -1.51 13.55
C ASP A 45 3.09 -2.71 14.02
N ALA A 46 2.44 -3.80 14.45
CA ALA A 46 3.11 -5.01 14.92
C ALA A 46 3.42 -6.03 13.82
N ILE A 47 2.89 -5.84 12.60
CA ILE A 47 3.10 -6.77 11.49
C ILE A 47 4.45 -6.48 10.82
N ASP A 48 5.30 -7.50 10.76
CA ASP A 48 6.48 -7.53 9.90
C ASP A 48 6.12 -8.27 8.59
N PRO A 49 6.01 -7.59 7.44
CA PRO A 49 5.59 -8.21 6.19
C PRO A 49 6.60 -9.22 5.64
N ASP A 50 7.90 -9.07 5.95
CA ASP A 50 8.97 -9.89 5.39
C ASP A 50 9.18 -11.19 6.18
N ALA A 51 8.67 -11.24 7.41
CA ALA A 51 8.76 -12.41 8.28
C ALA A 51 7.57 -13.38 8.13
N LEU A 52 6.49 -12.99 7.45
CA LEU A 52 5.27 -13.79 7.35
C LEU A 52 5.29 -14.72 6.14
N SER A 53 4.85 -15.97 6.33
CA SER A 53 4.50 -16.84 5.20
C SER A 53 3.22 -16.33 4.50
N PRO A 54 2.98 -16.71 3.23
CA PRO A 54 1.78 -16.29 2.50
C PRO A 54 0.46 -16.64 3.22
N ARG A 55 0.44 -17.77 3.95
CA ARG A 55 -0.72 -18.17 4.74
C ARG A 55 -0.92 -17.25 5.95
N GLU A 56 0.15 -16.96 6.68
CA GLU A 56 0.08 -16.10 7.87
C GLU A 56 -0.30 -14.67 7.49
N ALA A 57 0.22 -14.16 6.37
CA ALA A 57 -0.18 -12.85 5.84
C ALA A 57 -1.70 -12.77 5.60
N LEU A 58 -2.30 -13.81 5.00
CA LEU A 58 -3.76 -13.88 4.84
C LEU A 58 -4.49 -13.90 6.17
N GLU A 59 -4.02 -14.66 7.15
CA GLU A 59 -4.62 -14.72 8.49
C GLU A 59 -4.61 -13.33 9.15
N ARG A 60 -3.50 -12.59 9.07
CA ARG A 60 -3.38 -11.21 9.56
C ARG A 60 -4.32 -10.23 8.85
N LEU A 61 -4.52 -10.38 7.55
CA LEU A 61 -5.47 -9.55 6.79
C LEU A 61 -6.93 -9.77 7.26
N TYR A 62 -7.32 -11.02 7.56
CA TYR A 62 -8.65 -11.29 8.11
C TYR A 62 -8.82 -10.73 9.52
N GLU A 63 -7.79 -10.81 10.37
CA GLU A 63 -7.80 -10.18 11.69
C GLU A 63 -7.97 -8.66 11.61
N LEU A 64 -7.20 -8.00 10.74
CA LEU A 64 -7.33 -6.56 10.47
C LEU A 64 -8.74 -6.19 10.01
N LYS A 65 -9.29 -6.94 9.05
CA LYS A 65 -10.66 -6.71 8.54
C LYS A 65 -11.70 -6.80 9.66
N ARG A 66 -11.55 -7.77 10.56
CA ARG A 66 -12.46 -7.95 11.70
C ARG A 66 -12.38 -6.76 12.66
N LEU A 67 -11.17 -6.27 12.96
CA LEU A 67 -10.96 -5.14 13.86
C LEU A 67 -11.42 -3.80 13.26
N ALA A 68 -11.31 -3.65 11.94
CA ALA A 68 -11.75 -2.44 11.24
C ALA A 68 -13.26 -2.38 10.97
N SER A 69 -13.96 -3.51 11.07
CA SER A 69 -15.42 -3.59 10.88
C SER A 69 -16.21 -3.68 12.19
N ALA A 70 -15.51 -3.65 13.33
CA ALA A 70 -16.09 -3.66 14.67
C ALA A 70 -16.42 -2.23 15.12
#